data_AF-A0A293LR95-F1
#
_entry.id   AF-A0A293LR95-F1
#
_cell.length_a   1.000
_cell.length_b   1.000
_cell.length_c   1.000
_cell.angle_alpha   90.00
_cell.angle_beta   90.00
_cell.angle_gamma   90.00
#
_symmetry.space_group_name_H-M   'P 1'
#
loop_
_entity.id
_entity.type
_entity.pdbx_description
1 polymer ?
#
loop_
_entity_poly.entity_id
_entity_poly.type
_entity_poly.pdbx_seq_one_letter_code
_entity_poly.pdbx_strand_id
1 'polypeptide(L)'
;MDRLLIAPPTRTHLHTFGISVPTVKSVPVISGLSCTAEVAETAFYRFSTVPKTAVKLDGDFQRSINSRISNLPSVLGDGILLSRDGLRAVVHVVGESSPILRDVMTAVFNDTLMVDLRFSLHGQDSFFFVQPSQSKSEEDWVQLGRLGTMFNITKHTVDTTADGGSGGPKTLVDIRMHSTSVTVNIRYGTTLQDERQRLIRHFRRRAVAEAWALEQDLLKMGHKGSHDWTKGEAEELMDAGVVSRYFGTDIHDIERYPQLADDPTNVVFRKETSRKRRGRTRRPR
;
A
#
# COMPACT_ATOMS: atom_id res chain seq x y z
N MET A 1 -32.17 -63.79 1.80
CA MET A 1 -30.81 -63.21 1.79
C MET A 1 -30.98 -61.71 1.76
N ASP A 2 -31.01 -61.11 2.95
CA ASP A 2 -31.11 -59.67 3.15
C ASP A 2 -29.81 -58.98 2.76
N ARG A 3 -29.92 -57.91 1.98
CA ARG A 3 -29.01 -56.76 2.07
C ARG A 3 -29.83 -55.48 1.98
N LEU A 4 -29.97 -54.84 3.14
CA LEU A 4 -30.42 -53.46 3.29
C LEU A 4 -29.56 -52.52 2.44
N LEU A 5 -30.20 -51.69 1.61
CA LEU A 5 -29.61 -50.46 1.09
C LEU A 5 -30.11 -49.31 1.96
N ILE A 6 -29.19 -48.73 2.72
CA ILE A 6 -29.39 -47.54 3.54
C ILE A 6 -29.52 -46.34 2.59
N ALA A 7 -30.68 -45.71 2.57
CA ALA A 7 -30.90 -44.45 1.89
C ALA A 7 -30.21 -43.30 2.66
N PRO A 8 -29.42 -42.43 2.01
CA PRO A 8 -28.96 -41.20 2.64
C PRO A 8 -30.13 -40.20 2.73
N PRO A 9 -30.20 -39.41 3.81
CA PRO A 9 -31.37 -38.61 4.15
C PRO A 9 -31.63 -37.47 3.17
N THR A 10 -32.88 -37.37 2.77
CA THR A 10 -33.49 -36.24 2.06
C THR A 10 -33.26 -34.94 2.81
N ARG A 11 -32.59 -33.97 2.19
CA ARG A 11 -32.47 -32.61 2.73
C ARG A 11 -33.81 -31.89 2.58
N THR A 12 -34.61 -32.00 3.63
CA THR A 12 -35.86 -31.27 3.84
C THR A 12 -35.63 -29.76 3.70
N HIS A 13 -36.53 -29.11 2.97
CA HIS A 13 -36.71 -27.66 2.99
C HIS A 13 -36.74 -27.15 4.43
N LEU A 14 -35.74 -26.33 4.78
CA LEU A 14 -35.86 -25.38 5.88
C LEU A 14 -35.53 -24.02 5.30
N HIS A 15 -36.59 -23.22 5.13
CA HIS A 15 -36.48 -21.78 5.07
C HIS A 15 -35.88 -21.33 6.41
N THR A 16 -34.59 -21.07 6.41
CA THR A 16 -33.92 -20.33 7.49
C THR A 16 -33.33 -19.11 6.84
N PHE A 17 -33.79 -17.93 7.26
CA PHE A 17 -33.14 -16.66 6.98
C PHE A 17 -31.76 -16.67 7.63
N GLY A 18 -30.81 -17.32 6.97
CA GLY A 18 -29.41 -17.32 7.31
C GLY A 18 -28.77 -16.10 6.67
N ILE A 19 -28.26 -15.20 7.51
CA ILE A 19 -27.31 -14.17 7.11
C ILE A 19 -26.22 -14.87 6.29
N SER A 20 -26.22 -14.63 4.97
CA SER A 20 -25.14 -15.09 4.12
C SER A 20 -23.91 -14.29 4.53
N VAL A 21 -23.06 -14.89 5.36
CA VAL A 21 -21.68 -14.45 5.45
C VAL A 21 -21.16 -14.48 4.01
N PRO A 22 -20.74 -13.35 3.43
CA PRO A 22 -20.09 -13.38 2.13
C PRO A 22 -18.79 -14.14 2.37
N THR A 23 -18.81 -15.45 2.10
CA THR A 23 -17.59 -16.21 1.88
C THR A 23 -16.95 -15.52 0.69
N VAL A 24 -15.97 -14.66 0.96
CA VAL A 24 -15.04 -14.19 -0.07
C VAL A 24 -14.59 -15.47 -0.75
N LYS A 25 -15.03 -15.68 -1.99
CA LYS A 25 -14.52 -16.76 -2.83
C LYS A 25 -13.04 -16.44 -2.96
N SER A 26 -12.23 -17.04 -2.09
CA SER A 26 -10.79 -17.13 -2.26
C SER A 26 -10.63 -17.55 -3.70
N VAL A 27 -9.97 -16.74 -4.53
CA VAL A 27 -9.79 -17.05 -5.95
C VAL A 27 -9.25 -18.47 -5.99
N PRO A 28 -10.08 -19.49 -6.30
CA PRO A 28 -9.54 -20.81 -6.38
C PRO A 28 -8.59 -20.72 -7.55
N VAL A 29 -7.46 -21.41 -7.50
CA VAL A 29 -6.82 -21.78 -8.76
C VAL A 29 -7.88 -22.64 -9.45
N ILE A 30 -8.67 -22.01 -10.32
CA ILE A 30 -9.75 -22.66 -11.04
C ILE A 30 -9.03 -23.62 -11.97
N SER A 31 -8.92 -24.87 -11.55
CA SER A 31 -8.52 -25.95 -12.43
C SER A 31 -9.44 -25.90 -13.65
N GLY A 32 -8.90 -26.18 -14.83
CA GLY A 32 -9.73 -26.39 -16.01
C GLY A 32 -10.87 -27.38 -15.70
N LEU A 33 -10.61 -28.37 -14.84
CA LEU A 33 -11.61 -29.34 -14.38
C LEU A 33 -12.72 -28.71 -13.52
N SER A 34 -12.38 -27.79 -12.61
CA SER A 34 -13.42 -27.09 -11.83
C SER A 34 -14.28 -26.19 -12.71
N CYS A 35 -13.67 -25.55 -13.71
CA CYS A 35 -14.42 -24.81 -14.74
C CYS A 35 -15.34 -25.75 -15.52
N THR A 36 -14.85 -26.91 -15.99
CA THR A 36 -15.69 -27.88 -16.71
C THR A 36 -16.81 -28.45 -15.85
N ALA A 37 -16.56 -28.69 -14.57
CA ALA A 37 -17.57 -29.18 -13.63
C ALA A 37 -18.67 -28.13 -13.42
N GLU A 38 -18.29 -26.85 -13.24
CA GLU A 38 -19.25 -25.75 -13.13
C GLU A 38 -20.06 -25.56 -14.41
N VAL A 39 -19.43 -25.69 -15.59
CA VAL A 39 -20.13 -25.65 -16.88
C VAL A 39 -21.13 -26.82 -17.00
N ALA A 40 -20.74 -28.03 -16.61
CA ALA A 40 -21.61 -29.21 -16.66
C ALA A 40 -22.79 -29.08 -15.66
N GLU A 41 -22.51 -28.61 -14.45
CA GLU A 41 -23.50 -28.40 -13.40
C GLU A 41 -24.51 -27.31 -13.79
N THR A 42 -24.03 -26.18 -14.29
CA THR A 42 -24.89 -25.08 -14.76
C THR A 42 -25.73 -25.46 -15.97
N ALA A 43 -25.20 -26.31 -16.87
CA ALA A 43 -25.96 -26.89 -17.97
C ALA A 43 -27.03 -27.89 -17.46
N PHE A 44 -26.71 -28.71 -16.46
CA PHE A 44 -27.63 -29.69 -15.88
C PHE A 44 -28.83 -29.04 -15.18
N TYR A 45 -28.63 -27.97 -14.41
CA TYR A 45 -29.71 -27.24 -13.76
C TYR A 45 -30.50 -26.30 -14.70
N ARG A 46 -30.20 -26.29 -15.99
CA ARG A 46 -30.86 -25.42 -16.96
C ARG A 46 -32.14 -26.08 -17.50
N PHE A 47 -33.29 -25.65 -16.99
CA PHE A 47 -34.60 -26.14 -17.43
C PHE A 47 -35.07 -25.61 -18.79
N SER A 48 -34.46 -24.55 -19.33
CA SER A 48 -34.85 -23.97 -20.62
C SER A 48 -33.77 -24.18 -21.69
N THR A 49 -34.18 -24.74 -22.83
CA THR A 49 -33.36 -24.91 -24.03
C THR A 49 -33.18 -23.61 -24.81
N VAL A 50 -33.96 -22.57 -24.50
CA VAL A 50 -33.86 -21.26 -25.15
C VAL A 50 -32.54 -20.60 -24.71
N PRO A 51 -31.64 -20.22 -25.63
CA PRO A 51 -30.48 -19.41 -25.31
C PRO A 51 -30.93 -18.13 -24.63
N LYS A 52 -30.36 -17.77 -23.47
CA LYS A 52 -30.56 -16.43 -22.91
C LYS A 52 -30.19 -15.45 -24.01
N THR A 53 -31.13 -14.58 -24.40
CA THR A 53 -30.85 -13.55 -25.40
C THR A 53 -29.70 -12.71 -24.88
N ALA A 54 -28.56 -12.72 -25.59
CA ALA A 54 -27.55 -11.71 -25.42
C ALA A 54 -28.17 -10.41 -25.96
N VAL A 55 -28.95 -9.72 -25.11
CA VAL A 55 -29.15 -8.29 -25.30
C VAL A 55 -27.75 -7.75 -25.54
N LYS A 56 -27.57 -7.10 -26.69
CA LYS A 56 -26.29 -6.58 -27.16
C LYS A 56 -25.88 -5.42 -26.25
N LEU A 57 -25.53 -5.74 -25.01
CA LEU A 57 -24.51 -5.02 -24.28
C LEU A 57 -23.27 -5.37 -25.08
N ASP A 58 -22.84 -4.47 -25.97
CA ASP A 58 -21.60 -4.64 -26.74
C ASP A 58 -20.53 -5.15 -25.77
N GLY A 59 -20.15 -6.41 -25.95
CA GLY A 59 -19.40 -7.22 -24.99
C GLY A 59 -17.93 -6.85 -24.88
N ASP A 60 -17.56 -5.65 -25.34
CA ASP A 60 -16.16 -5.23 -25.48
C ASP A 60 -15.64 -4.42 -24.29
N PHE A 61 -16.44 -4.17 -23.24
CA PHE A 61 -15.99 -3.40 -22.07
C PHE A 61 -16.21 -4.05 -20.71
N GLN A 62 -16.12 -5.39 -20.63
CA GLN A 62 -15.97 -6.02 -19.32
C GLN A 62 -14.86 -7.06 -19.30
N ARG A 63 -13.61 -6.59 -19.46
CA ARG A 63 -12.52 -7.21 -18.72
C ARG A 63 -12.91 -7.15 -17.24
N SER A 64 -12.98 -8.30 -16.58
CA SER A 64 -13.41 -8.46 -15.19
C SER A 64 -12.38 -7.96 -14.16
N ILE A 65 -11.61 -6.93 -14.49
CA ILE A 65 -10.72 -6.23 -13.58
C ILE A 65 -11.04 -4.73 -13.71
N ASN A 66 -12.23 -4.36 -13.23
CA ASN A 66 -12.58 -3.00 -12.83
C ASN A 66 -12.37 -1.84 -13.83
N SER A 67 -12.70 -1.96 -15.12
CA SER A 67 -12.71 -0.78 -16.00
C SER A 67 -14.03 0.00 -15.94
N ARG A 68 -14.48 0.40 -14.74
CA ARG A 68 -15.60 1.37 -14.62
C ARG A 68 -15.18 2.80 -14.96
N ILE A 69 -13.88 3.01 -15.18
CA ILE A 69 -13.24 4.29 -15.42
C ILE A 69 -12.20 4.07 -16.53
N SER A 70 -11.93 5.10 -17.33
CA SER A 70 -10.83 5.13 -18.31
C SER A 70 -9.49 4.86 -17.63
N ASN A 71 -8.65 4.03 -18.24
CA ASN A 71 -7.29 3.81 -17.76
C ASN A 71 -6.42 5.04 -18.03
N LEU A 72 -5.57 5.40 -17.06
CA LEU A 72 -4.44 6.27 -17.33
C LEU A 72 -3.35 5.47 -18.06
N PRO A 73 -2.57 6.11 -18.95
CA PRO A 73 -1.43 5.45 -19.58
C PRO A 73 -0.47 4.92 -18.52
N SER A 74 0.16 3.77 -18.80
CA SER A 74 1.16 3.17 -17.91
C SER A 74 2.30 4.15 -17.68
N VAL A 75 2.62 4.41 -16.42
CA VAL A 75 3.73 5.31 -16.05
C VAL A 75 5.08 4.75 -16.50
N LEU A 76 5.23 3.42 -16.54
CA LEU A 76 6.46 2.75 -16.98
C LEU A 76 6.53 2.55 -18.49
N GLY A 77 5.63 3.19 -19.26
CA GLY A 77 5.48 3.01 -20.69
C GLY A 77 4.92 1.64 -21.08
N ASP A 78 4.84 1.42 -22.39
CA ASP A 78 4.41 0.16 -22.96
C ASP A 78 5.58 -0.82 -23.10
N GLY A 79 5.29 -2.10 -22.94
CA GLY A 79 6.24 -3.19 -23.14
C GLY A 79 7.26 -3.42 -22.03
N ILE A 80 7.06 -2.81 -20.85
CA ILE A 80 7.85 -3.09 -19.66
C ILE A 80 6.93 -3.64 -18.57
N LEU A 81 7.30 -4.79 -18.02
CA LEU A 81 6.66 -5.41 -16.89
C LEU A 81 7.63 -5.38 -15.70
N LEU A 82 7.26 -4.64 -14.66
CA LEU A 82 7.94 -4.69 -13.39
C LEU A 82 7.25 -5.71 -12.50
N SER A 83 7.97 -6.78 -12.14
CA SER A 83 7.49 -7.82 -11.25
C SER A 83 8.35 -7.86 -9.98
N ARG A 84 7.89 -8.61 -8.99
CA ARG A 84 8.60 -8.81 -7.74
C ARG A 84 8.81 -10.30 -7.55
N ASP A 85 10.08 -10.72 -7.45
CA ASP A 85 10.46 -12.06 -7.06
C ASP A 85 11.05 -12.03 -5.64
N GLY A 86 10.28 -12.54 -4.67
CA GLY A 86 10.60 -12.45 -3.25
C GLY A 86 10.71 -11.01 -2.75
N LEU A 87 11.95 -10.52 -2.62
CA LEU A 87 12.26 -9.13 -2.20
C LEU A 87 12.85 -8.29 -3.33
N ARG A 88 13.15 -8.89 -4.49
CA ARG A 88 13.80 -8.21 -5.60
C ARG A 88 12.80 -7.80 -6.66
N ALA A 89 13.06 -6.66 -7.27
CA ALA A 89 12.37 -6.20 -8.46
C ALA A 89 13.00 -6.86 -9.69
N VAL A 90 12.17 -7.41 -10.56
CA VAL A 90 12.59 -8.01 -11.82
C VAL A 90 11.90 -7.25 -12.95
N VAL A 91 12.70 -6.83 -13.93
CA VAL A 91 12.19 -6.11 -15.10
C VAL A 91 12.13 -7.08 -16.26
N HIS A 92 10.93 -7.31 -16.78
CA HIS A 92 10.70 -8.07 -18.00
C HIS A 92 10.35 -7.12 -19.14
N VAL A 93 10.95 -7.35 -20.29
CA VAL A 93 10.68 -6.60 -21.51
C VAL A 93 9.77 -7.45 -22.40
N VAL A 94 8.59 -6.93 -22.71
CA VAL A 94 7.55 -7.63 -23.46
C VAL A 94 7.12 -6.78 -24.65
N GLY A 95 7.65 -7.06 -25.84
CA GLY A 95 7.29 -6.35 -27.08
C GLY A 95 8.17 -5.13 -27.38
N GLU A 96 7.66 -4.22 -28.20
CA GLU A 96 8.37 -3.03 -28.67
C GLU A 96 8.29 -1.89 -27.65
N SER A 97 9.08 -1.96 -26.58
CA SER A 97 9.33 -0.84 -25.67
C SER A 97 10.35 0.13 -26.28
N SER A 98 10.26 1.43 -25.97
CA SER A 98 11.32 2.39 -26.30
C SER A 98 12.68 1.87 -25.84
N PRO A 99 13.71 1.85 -26.70
CA PRO A 99 15.01 1.27 -26.36
C PRO A 99 15.64 1.99 -25.16
N ILE A 100 15.44 3.31 -25.05
CA ILE A 100 15.94 4.11 -23.94
C ILE A 100 15.27 3.68 -22.63
N LEU A 101 13.95 3.54 -22.63
CA LEU A 101 13.19 3.18 -21.45
C LEU A 101 13.55 1.76 -20.99
N ARG A 102 13.61 0.81 -21.92
CA ARG A 102 14.02 -0.56 -21.66
C ARG A 102 15.39 -0.64 -20.99
N ASP A 103 16.37 0.03 -21.59
CA ASP A 103 17.76 -0.03 -21.14
C ASP A 103 17.89 0.60 -19.75
N VAL A 104 17.24 1.73 -19.49
CA VAL A 104 17.28 2.40 -18.18
C VAL A 104 16.55 1.58 -17.12
N MET A 105 15.34 1.09 -17.43
CA MET A 105 14.57 0.31 -16.46
C MET A 105 15.31 -0.98 -16.08
N THR A 106 15.89 -1.67 -17.06
CA THR A 106 16.68 -2.89 -16.82
C THR A 106 17.96 -2.60 -16.05
N ALA A 107 18.67 -1.50 -16.37
CA ALA A 107 19.92 -1.15 -15.68
C ALA A 107 19.69 -0.75 -14.22
N VAL A 108 18.67 0.06 -13.95
CA VAL A 108 18.47 0.71 -12.65
C VAL A 108 17.61 -0.13 -11.71
N PHE A 109 16.52 -0.73 -12.20
CA PHE A 109 15.54 -1.39 -11.33
C PHE A 109 15.74 -2.90 -11.21
N ASN A 110 16.36 -3.55 -12.19
CA ASN A 110 16.56 -5.00 -12.12
C ASN A 110 17.45 -5.36 -10.92
N ASP A 111 17.06 -6.39 -10.18
CA ASP A 111 17.71 -6.87 -8.95
C ASP A 111 17.75 -5.87 -7.78
N THR A 112 17.05 -4.73 -7.88
CA THR A 112 16.88 -3.82 -6.73
C THR A 112 15.94 -4.42 -5.69
N LEU A 113 16.09 -4.03 -4.43
CA LEU A 113 15.24 -4.53 -3.35
C LEU A 113 13.96 -3.68 -3.27
N MET A 114 12.80 -4.27 -3.54
CA MET A 114 11.52 -3.58 -3.47
C MET A 114 10.96 -3.66 -2.05
N VAL A 115 10.63 -2.51 -1.46
CA VAL A 115 9.94 -2.46 -0.16
C VAL A 115 8.46 -2.74 -0.39
N ASP A 116 7.92 -3.74 0.31
CA ASP A 116 6.49 -4.11 0.21
C ASP A 116 5.62 -3.20 1.08
N LEU A 117 5.62 -1.91 0.76
CA LEU A 117 4.79 -0.89 1.42
C LEU A 117 4.18 -0.01 0.34
N ARG A 118 2.87 0.24 0.45
CA ARG A 118 2.11 1.07 -0.47
C ARG A 118 1.52 2.23 0.30
N PHE A 119 1.93 3.44 -0.04
CA PHE A 119 1.43 4.67 0.57
C PHE A 119 1.07 5.66 -0.54
N SER A 120 -0.01 6.41 -0.34
CA SER A 120 -0.42 7.50 -1.23
C SER A 120 0.05 8.83 -0.69
N LEU A 121 0.87 9.54 -1.46
CA LEU A 121 1.34 10.89 -1.16
C LEU A 121 0.66 11.86 -2.12
N HIS A 122 -0.19 12.77 -1.61
CA HIS A 122 -0.85 13.80 -2.42
C HIS A 122 -1.62 13.24 -3.65
N GLY A 123 -2.27 12.09 -3.50
CA GLY A 123 -2.99 11.44 -4.59
C GLY A 123 -2.10 10.70 -5.60
N GLN A 124 -0.80 10.58 -5.32
CA GLN A 124 0.15 9.78 -6.12
C GLN A 124 0.55 8.51 -5.38
N ASP A 125 0.59 7.41 -6.10
CA ASP A 125 1.04 6.12 -5.56
C ASP A 125 2.57 6.12 -5.44
N SER A 126 3.07 5.86 -4.23
CA SER A 126 4.51 5.86 -3.96
C SER A 126 5.07 4.45 -3.84
N PHE A 127 6.09 4.15 -4.64
CA PHE A 127 6.85 2.90 -4.59
C PHE A 127 8.27 3.15 -4.09
N PHE A 128 8.78 2.24 -3.27
CA PHE A 128 10.07 2.38 -2.60
C PHE A 128 10.98 1.21 -2.93
N PHE A 129 12.19 1.54 -3.37
CA PHE A 129 13.26 0.60 -3.73
C PHE A 129 14.51 0.93 -2.94
N VAL A 130 15.32 -0.09 -2.71
CA VAL A 130 16.59 -0.01 -2.00
C VAL A 130 17.68 -0.60 -2.89
N GLN A 131 18.75 0.16 -3.06
CA GLN A 131 19.99 -0.29 -3.67
C GLN A 131 21.08 -0.32 -2.58
N PRO A 132 21.53 -1.50 -2.11
CA PRO A 132 22.51 -1.58 -1.02
C PRO A 132 23.86 -0.93 -1.35
N SER A 133 24.24 -0.91 -2.63
CA SER A 133 25.48 -0.27 -3.07
C SER A 133 25.28 1.23 -3.27
N GLN A 134 25.99 2.04 -2.48
CA GLN A 134 25.97 3.49 -2.65
C GLN A 134 26.72 3.95 -3.91
N SER A 135 27.78 3.23 -4.33
CA SER A 135 28.58 3.62 -5.50
C SER A 135 27.77 3.64 -6.79
N LYS A 136 26.73 2.79 -6.89
CA LYS A 136 25.82 2.75 -8.04
C LYS A 136 24.98 4.02 -8.22
N SER A 137 24.86 4.88 -7.21
CA SER A 137 23.98 6.04 -7.29
C SER A 137 24.37 7.04 -8.37
N GLU A 138 25.67 7.17 -8.69
CA GLU A 138 26.10 8.07 -9.78
C GLU A 138 25.82 7.46 -11.15
N GLU A 139 26.08 6.17 -11.32
CA GLU A 139 25.81 5.44 -12.57
C GLU A 139 24.29 5.45 -12.87
N ASP A 140 23.48 5.09 -11.87
CA ASP A 140 22.03 5.05 -11.99
C ASP A 140 21.45 6.46 -12.20
N TRP A 141 22.02 7.50 -11.58
CA TRP A 141 21.63 8.89 -11.85
C TRP A 141 21.81 9.29 -13.31
N VAL A 142 22.95 8.93 -13.92
CA VAL A 142 23.21 9.19 -15.34
C VAL A 142 22.25 8.41 -16.23
N GLN A 143 21.96 7.14 -15.90
CA GLN A 143 20.99 6.34 -16.67
C GLN A 143 19.59 6.93 -16.59
N LEU A 144 19.13 7.29 -15.38
CA LEU A 144 17.82 7.89 -15.16
C LEU A 144 17.65 9.22 -15.89
N GLY A 145 18.71 10.04 -15.98
CA GLY A 145 18.69 11.28 -16.76
C GLY A 145 18.36 11.10 -18.25
N ARG A 146 18.56 9.90 -18.81
CA ARG A 146 18.20 9.57 -20.21
C ARG A 146 16.70 9.47 -20.43
N LEU A 147 15.89 9.30 -19.38
CA LEU A 147 14.43 9.25 -19.46
C LEU A 147 13.80 10.61 -19.80
N GLY A 148 14.59 11.69 -19.84
CA GLY A 148 14.20 12.98 -20.36
C GLY A 148 12.97 13.56 -19.65
N THR A 149 11.96 13.96 -20.42
CA THR A 149 10.72 14.59 -19.93
C THR A 149 9.68 13.61 -19.42
N MET A 150 9.90 12.29 -19.50
CA MET A 150 8.92 11.29 -19.05
C MET A 150 8.76 11.28 -17.53
N PHE A 151 9.84 11.60 -16.81
CA PHE A 151 9.87 11.63 -15.35
C PHE A 151 10.59 12.89 -14.87
N ASN A 152 10.05 13.52 -13.83
CA ASN A 152 10.80 14.54 -13.10
C ASN A 152 11.68 13.83 -12.06
N ILE A 153 13.00 13.92 -12.23
CA ILE A 153 13.96 13.15 -11.44
C ILE A 153 14.74 14.09 -10.54
N THR A 154 14.73 13.83 -9.23
CA THR A 154 15.50 14.58 -8.24
C THR A 154 16.45 13.67 -7.48
N LYS A 155 17.59 14.21 -7.08
CA LYS A 155 18.59 13.51 -6.27
C LYS A 155 18.84 14.30 -5.00
N HIS A 156 18.77 13.62 -3.87
CA HIS A 156 18.96 14.19 -2.54
C HIS A 156 20.00 13.38 -1.78
N THR A 157 21.01 14.07 -1.25
CA THR A 157 21.96 13.49 -0.30
C THR A 157 21.45 13.73 1.12
N VAL A 158 21.29 12.65 1.89
CA VAL A 158 20.79 12.68 3.26
C VAL A 158 21.93 12.27 4.19
N ASP A 159 22.43 13.22 4.96
CA ASP A 159 23.41 12.95 6.01
C ASP A 159 22.67 12.54 7.28
N THR A 160 22.79 11.26 7.67
CA THR A 160 22.09 10.76 8.88
C THR A 160 22.74 11.18 10.20
N THR A 161 23.77 12.03 10.15
CA THR A 161 24.44 12.61 11.33
C THR A 161 23.49 13.44 12.19
N ALA A 162 22.44 14.02 11.58
CA ALA A 162 21.52 14.92 12.26
C ALA A 162 20.33 14.22 12.97
N ASP A 163 20.01 12.95 12.63
CA ASP A 163 18.74 12.32 13.06
C ASP A 163 18.88 11.33 14.25
N GLY A 164 19.93 11.46 15.06
CA GLY A 164 20.06 10.75 16.35
C GLY A 164 19.94 9.22 16.28
N GLY A 165 20.13 8.65 15.09
CA GLY A 165 20.15 7.20 14.86
C GLY A 165 21.41 6.59 15.47
N SER A 166 21.27 5.41 16.08
CA SER A 166 22.34 4.68 16.77
C SER A 166 23.47 4.15 15.86
N GLY A 167 23.57 4.62 14.62
CA GLY A 167 24.61 4.24 13.66
C GLY A 167 25.52 5.43 13.39
N GLY A 168 26.80 5.17 13.12
CA GLY A 168 27.78 6.22 12.78
C GLY A 168 27.37 7.10 11.59
N PRO A 169 28.14 8.16 11.29
CA PRO A 169 27.87 9.05 10.16
C PRO A 169 27.73 8.23 8.86
N LYS A 170 26.54 8.24 8.27
CA LYS A 170 26.24 7.54 7.02
C LYS A 170 25.63 8.54 6.05
N THR A 171 26.29 8.73 4.91
CA THR A 171 25.75 9.49 3.80
C THR A 171 24.86 8.56 2.99
N LEU A 172 23.60 8.91 2.81
CA LEU A 172 22.65 8.15 2.01
C LEU A 172 22.25 9.00 0.81
N VAL A 173 21.98 8.35 -0.32
CA VAL A 173 21.51 9.03 -1.53
C VAL A 173 20.10 8.56 -1.81
N ASP A 174 19.16 9.49 -1.95
CA ASP A 174 17.79 9.23 -2.36
C ASP A 174 17.62 9.80 -3.78
N ILE A 175 17.26 8.94 -4.74
CA ILE A 175 16.83 9.38 -6.08
C ILE A 175 15.33 9.17 -6.17
N ARG A 176 14.61 10.21 -6.59
CA ARG A 176 13.15 10.17 -6.74
C ARG A 176 12.77 10.48 -8.17
N MET A 177 11.85 9.70 -8.71
CA MET A 177 11.23 9.89 -10.01
C MET A 177 9.74 10.17 -9.81
N HIS A 178 9.29 11.31 -10.31
CA HIS A 178 7.88 11.70 -10.27
C HIS A 178 7.27 11.61 -11.67
N SER A 179 6.08 11.03 -11.72
CA SER A 179 5.15 11.12 -12.84
C SER A 179 3.85 11.79 -12.36
N THR A 180 2.82 11.81 -13.20
CA THR A 180 1.53 12.45 -12.89
C THR A 180 0.80 11.75 -11.74
N SER A 181 0.83 10.41 -11.71
CA SER A 181 0.07 9.58 -10.77
C SER A 181 0.94 8.68 -9.88
N VAL A 182 2.25 8.58 -10.15
CA VAL A 182 3.16 7.67 -9.45
C VAL A 182 4.45 8.37 -9.08
N THR A 183 4.97 8.07 -7.89
CA THR A 183 6.30 8.46 -7.43
C THR A 183 7.13 7.21 -7.13
N VAL A 184 8.31 7.09 -7.72
CA VAL A 184 9.25 6.02 -7.43
C VAL A 184 10.45 6.58 -6.67
N ASN A 185 10.77 5.99 -5.52
CA ASN A 185 11.90 6.39 -4.69
C ASN A 185 12.90 5.25 -4.63
N ILE A 186 14.17 5.54 -4.89
CA ILE A 186 15.29 4.60 -4.77
C ILE A 186 16.27 5.15 -3.75
N ARG A 187 16.49 4.42 -2.66
CA ARG A 187 17.45 4.77 -1.62
C ARG A 187 18.70 3.91 -1.70
N TYR A 188 19.84 4.57 -1.77
CA TYR A 188 21.14 3.95 -1.94
C TYR A 188 21.90 3.85 -0.62
N GLY A 189 22.66 2.76 -0.46
CA GLY A 189 23.53 2.55 0.69
C GLY A 189 22.82 2.04 1.94
N THR A 190 21.55 1.60 1.87
CA THR A 190 20.79 1.11 3.03
C THR A 190 20.36 -0.35 2.87
N THR A 191 19.82 -0.94 3.95
CA THR A 191 19.18 -2.27 3.90
C THR A 191 17.66 -2.13 3.74
N LEU A 192 17.01 -3.17 3.24
CA LEU A 192 15.56 -3.20 3.08
C LEU A 192 14.83 -3.10 4.44
N GLN A 193 15.39 -3.67 5.50
CA GLN A 193 14.80 -3.60 6.84
C GLN A 193 14.88 -2.19 7.42
N ASP A 194 16.04 -1.54 7.30
CA ASP A 194 16.22 -0.16 7.79
C ASP A 194 15.29 0.80 7.06
N GLU A 195 15.13 0.62 5.75
CA GLU A 195 14.25 1.49 4.97
C GLU A 195 12.78 1.24 5.27
N ARG A 196 12.37 -0.03 5.42
CA ARG A 196 11.02 -0.38 5.88
C ARG A 196 10.71 0.31 7.21
N GLN A 197 11.61 0.23 8.19
CA GLN A 197 11.41 0.85 9.51
C GLN A 197 11.39 2.38 9.45
N ARG A 198 12.23 2.98 8.59
CA ARG A 198 12.24 4.43 8.37
C ARG A 198 10.89 4.88 7.78
N LEU A 199 10.41 4.21 6.74
CA LEU A 199 9.14 4.53 6.08
C LEU A 199 7.98 4.43 7.06
N ILE A 200 7.86 3.31 7.79
CA ILE A 200 6.83 3.13 8.82
C ILE A 200 6.84 4.29 9.83
N ARG A 201 8.02 4.67 10.34
CA ARG A 201 8.14 5.80 11.29
C ARG A 201 7.77 7.14 10.66
N HIS A 202 8.13 7.35 9.41
CA HIS A 202 7.83 8.58 8.67
C HIS A 202 6.32 8.74 8.47
N PHE A 203 5.67 7.72 7.92
CA PHE A 203 4.23 7.72 7.67
C PHE A 203 3.43 7.77 8.98
N ARG A 204 3.87 7.06 10.03
CA ARG A 204 3.26 7.19 11.36
C ARG A 204 3.30 8.62 11.89
N ARG A 205 4.45 9.31 11.76
CA ARG A 205 4.56 10.69 12.22
C ARG A 205 3.57 11.59 11.46
N ARG A 206 3.38 11.34 10.17
CA ARG A 206 2.41 12.04 9.33
C ARG A 206 0.98 11.74 9.78
N ALA A 207 0.61 10.48 9.95
CA ALA A 207 -0.70 10.06 10.43
C ALA A 207 -1.06 10.68 11.79
N VAL A 208 -0.09 10.77 12.72
CA VAL A 208 -0.30 11.44 14.02
C VAL A 208 -0.52 12.94 13.85
N ALA A 209 0.21 13.61 12.96
CA ALA A 209 0.01 15.03 12.68
C ALA A 209 -1.35 15.30 12.04
N GLU A 210 -1.77 14.43 11.11
CA GLU A 210 -3.09 14.51 10.47
C GLU A 210 -4.22 14.20 11.45
N ALA A 211 -4.06 13.23 12.36
CA ALA A 211 -5.02 12.95 13.43
C ALA A 211 -5.22 14.16 14.34
N TRP A 212 -4.15 14.90 14.67
CA TRP A 212 -4.26 16.15 15.43
C TRP A 212 -5.02 17.24 14.65
N ALA A 213 -4.73 17.39 13.35
CA ALA A 213 -5.42 18.34 12.49
C ALA A 213 -6.92 18.03 12.38
N LEU A 214 -7.29 16.75 12.21
CA LEU A 214 -8.69 16.31 12.19
C LEU A 214 -9.40 16.62 13.51
N GLU A 215 -8.75 16.36 14.65
CA GLU A 215 -9.33 16.66 15.96
C GLU A 215 -9.54 18.17 16.16
N GLN A 216 -8.58 18.99 15.71
CA GLN A 216 -8.71 20.44 15.74
C GLN A 216 -9.86 20.92 14.85
N ASP A 217 -10.05 20.34 13.66
CA ASP A 217 -11.13 20.69 12.76
C ASP A 217 -12.51 20.24 13.29
N LEU A 218 -12.59 19.09 13.95
CA LEU A 218 -13.82 18.64 14.63
C LEU A 218 -14.23 19.62 15.73
N LEU A 219 -13.27 20.10 16.53
CA LEU A 219 -13.53 21.13 17.54
C LEU A 219 -14.00 22.45 16.93
N LYS A 220 -13.39 22.90 15.82
CA LYS A 220 -13.84 24.12 15.10
C LYS A 220 -15.29 23.99 14.61
N MET A 221 -15.70 22.79 14.19
CA MET A 221 -17.07 22.50 13.76
C MET A 221 -18.06 22.25 14.91
N GLY A 222 -17.59 22.22 16.16
CA GLY A 222 -18.41 21.89 17.34
C GLY A 222 -18.83 20.42 17.41
N HIS A 223 -18.14 19.54 16.68
CA HIS A 223 -18.37 18.10 16.74
C HIS A 223 -17.56 17.47 17.88
N LYS A 224 -18.05 16.34 18.38
CA LYS A 224 -17.30 15.54 19.35
C LYS A 224 -16.17 14.83 18.63
N GLY A 225 -14.94 15.05 19.09
CA GLY A 225 -13.75 14.39 18.60
C GLY A 225 -13.58 12.98 19.16
N SER A 226 -12.41 12.39 18.93
CA SER A 226 -12.08 11.06 19.43
C SER A 226 -11.87 11.02 20.95
N HIS A 227 -11.59 12.16 21.58
CA HIS A 227 -11.39 12.29 23.02
C HIS A 227 -12.27 13.40 23.60
N ASP A 228 -12.78 13.21 24.82
CA ASP A 228 -13.50 14.24 25.54
C ASP A 228 -12.52 15.27 26.11
N TRP A 229 -12.26 16.35 25.36
CA TRP A 229 -11.37 17.43 25.79
C TRP A 229 -12.01 18.32 26.86
N THR A 230 -11.26 18.64 27.91
CA THR A 230 -11.68 19.69 28.86
C THR A 230 -11.61 21.07 28.21
N LYS A 231 -12.30 22.07 28.76
CA LYS A 231 -12.32 23.43 28.17
C LYS A 231 -10.92 24.01 27.93
N GLY A 232 -10.00 23.86 28.89
CA GLY A 232 -8.63 24.34 28.75
C GLY A 232 -7.80 23.54 27.72
N GLU A 233 -7.98 22.21 27.65
CA GLU A 233 -7.32 21.39 26.63
C GLU A 233 -7.87 21.67 25.23
N ALA A 234 -9.16 21.98 25.10
CA ALA A 234 -9.79 22.35 23.83
C ALA A 234 -9.30 23.72 23.33
N GLU A 235 -9.12 24.70 24.22
CA GLU A 235 -8.51 26.00 23.89
C GLU A 235 -7.06 25.82 23.42
N GLU A 236 -6.27 24.99 24.11
CA GLU A 236 -4.90 24.67 23.72
C GLU A 236 -4.86 23.98 22.34
N LEU A 237 -5.77 23.03 22.09
CA LEU A 237 -5.86 22.35 20.80
C LEU A 237 -6.24 23.32 19.67
N MET A 238 -7.12 24.28 19.91
CA MET A 238 -7.48 25.29 18.91
C MET A 238 -6.32 26.24 18.58
N ASP A 239 -5.53 26.64 19.58
CA ASP A 239 -4.43 27.60 19.43
C ASP A 239 -3.15 26.93 18.87
N ALA A 240 -2.70 25.84 19.50
CA ALA A 240 -1.44 25.17 19.18
C ALA A 240 -1.57 23.99 18.19
N GLY A 241 -2.79 23.50 17.96
CA GLY A 241 -3.04 22.30 17.14
C GLY A 241 -2.66 20.97 17.80
N VAL A 242 -2.14 21.01 19.04
CA VAL A 242 -1.73 19.83 19.82
C VAL A 242 -1.97 20.13 21.31
N VAL A 243 -2.40 19.13 22.08
CA VAL A 243 -2.56 19.26 23.53
C VAL A 243 -1.31 18.75 24.25
N SER A 244 -0.73 19.57 25.13
CA SER A 244 0.45 19.19 25.88
C SER A 244 0.17 17.98 26.80
N ARG A 245 1.19 17.13 26.96
CA ARG A 245 1.12 15.84 27.68
C ARG A 245 0.22 14.78 27.05
N TYR A 246 -0.34 14.98 25.86
CA TYR A 246 -0.97 13.92 25.08
C TYR A 246 -0.07 13.49 23.93
N PHE A 247 -0.09 12.20 23.61
CA PHE A 247 0.64 11.64 22.49
C PHE A 247 -0.23 10.64 21.73
N GLY A 248 -0.07 10.62 20.41
CA GLY A 248 -0.70 9.63 19.54
C GLY A 248 -0.07 8.26 19.77
N THR A 249 -0.91 7.30 20.12
CA THR A 249 -0.58 5.87 20.17
C THR A 249 -1.37 5.12 19.12
N ASP A 250 -0.81 4.04 18.61
CA ASP A 250 -1.45 3.27 17.54
C ASP A 250 -2.44 2.30 18.18
N ILE A 251 -3.65 2.20 17.62
CA ILE A 251 -4.67 1.24 18.07
C ILE A 251 -4.25 -0.16 17.66
N HIS A 252 -3.91 -0.33 16.37
CA HIS A 252 -3.32 -1.54 15.82
C HIS A 252 -1.81 -1.40 15.67
N ASP A 253 -1.09 -2.48 15.98
CA ASP A 253 0.35 -2.54 15.85
C ASP A 253 0.78 -2.39 14.38
N ILE A 254 1.52 -1.32 14.10
CA ILE A 254 1.95 -0.93 12.77
C ILE A 254 3.05 -1.87 12.25
N GLU A 255 3.81 -2.53 13.13
CA GLU A 255 4.81 -3.51 12.69
C GLU A 255 4.15 -4.73 12.03
N ARG A 256 2.98 -5.12 12.56
CA ARG A 256 2.15 -6.21 12.04
C ARG A 256 1.25 -5.78 10.88
N TYR A 257 0.73 -4.55 10.93
CA TYR A 257 -0.18 -3.98 9.94
C TYR A 257 0.38 -2.67 9.37
N PRO A 258 1.45 -2.72 8.56
CA PRO A 258 2.14 -1.51 8.12
C PRO A 258 1.32 -0.64 7.16
N GLN A 259 0.28 -1.19 6.54
CA GLN A 259 -0.69 -0.43 5.75
C GLN A 259 -1.45 0.62 6.59
N LEU A 260 -1.55 0.42 7.91
CA LEU A 260 -2.19 1.37 8.83
C LEU A 260 -1.22 2.44 9.35
N ALA A 261 0.05 2.43 8.91
CA ALA A 261 1.04 3.41 9.34
C ALA A 261 0.67 4.84 8.92
N ASP A 262 -0.05 4.97 7.81
CA ASP A 262 -0.43 6.24 7.20
C ASP A 262 -1.90 6.61 7.46
N ASP A 263 -2.60 5.82 8.29
CA ASP A 263 -4.02 6.03 8.59
C ASP A 263 -4.17 6.87 9.87
N PRO A 264 -4.69 8.11 9.79
CA PRO A 264 -4.92 8.93 10.98
C PRO A 264 -5.99 8.33 11.90
N THR A 265 -6.91 7.50 11.40
CA THR A 265 -7.97 6.87 12.20
C THR A 265 -7.46 5.74 13.09
N ASN A 266 -6.26 5.21 12.80
CA ASN A 266 -5.59 4.23 13.64
C ASN A 266 -4.85 4.87 14.83
N VAL A 267 -4.92 6.19 15.01
CA VAL A 267 -4.27 6.93 16.10
C VAL A 267 -5.26 7.23 17.22
N VAL A 268 -4.87 6.93 18.46
CA VAL A 268 -5.61 7.31 19.68
C VAL A 268 -4.73 8.14 20.60
N PHE A 269 -5.26 9.25 21.10
CA PHE A 269 -4.55 10.13 22.02
C PHE A 269 -4.55 9.56 23.43
N ARG A 270 -3.37 9.45 24.03
CA ARG A 270 -3.21 9.02 25.42
C ARG A 270 -2.44 10.06 26.22
N LYS A 271 -2.85 10.27 27.47
CA LYS A 271 -2.19 11.17 28.41
C LYS A 271 -0.90 10.54 28.94
N GLU A 272 0.17 11.31 28.98
CA GLU A 272 1.46 10.92 29.54
C GLU A 272 1.35 10.77 31.05
N THR A 273 1.27 9.52 31.51
CA THR A 273 1.49 9.18 32.92
C THR A 273 3.00 9.28 33.20
N SER A 274 3.39 9.95 34.28
CA SER A 274 4.77 10.35 34.65
C SER A 274 5.84 9.23 34.70
N ARG A 275 5.51 7.96 34.44
CA ARG A 275 6.41 6.81 34.58
C ARG A 275 7.38 6.58 33.42
N LYS A 276 7.23 7.21 32.25
CA LYS A 276 8.14 7.00 31.10
C LYS A 276 9.32 7.96 30.99
N ARG A 277 9.43 8.96 31.88
CA ARG A 277 10.45 10.03 31.79
C ARG A 277 11.88 9.62 32.20
N ARG A 278 12.15 8.35 32.53
CA ARG A 278 13.50 7.89 32.92
C ARG A 278 14.42 7.50 31.75
N GLY A 279 13.98 7.60 30.49
CA GLY A 279 14.79 7.20 29.32
C GLY A 279 15.30 8.32 28.40
N ARG A 280 14.91 9.59 28.59
CA ARG A 280 15.29 10.69 27.68
C ARG A 280 15.72 11.94 28.45
N THR A 281 16.96 11.90 28.90
CA THR A 281 17.78 13.03 29.35
C THR A 281 19.11 12.86 28.61
N ARG A 282 19.69 13.79 27.85
CA ARG A 282 19.64 15.25 27.73
C ARG A 282 20.06 15.63 26.28
N ARG A 283 19.51 16.69 25.69
CA ARG A 283 20.20 17.42 24.60
C ARG A 283 21.25 18.33 25.26
N PRO A 284 22.52 18.34 24.83
CA PRO A 284 23.46 19.39 25.23
C PRO A 284 23.12 20.68 24.47
N ARG A 285 23.45 21.81 25.11
CA ARG A 285 23.31 23.17 24.58
C ARG A 285 24.19 23.40 23.37
#